data_AF-A0A6C7U7A3-F1
#
_entry.id   AF-A0A6C7U7A3-F1
#
_cell.length_a   1.000
_cell.length_b   1.000
_cell.length_c   1.000
_cell.angle_alpha   90.00
_cell.angle_beta   90.00
_cell.angle_gamma   90.00
#
_symmetry.space_group_name_H-M   'P 1'
#
loop_
_entity.id
_entity.type
_entity.pdbx_description
1 polymer ?
#
loop_
_entity_poly.entity_id
_entity_poly.type
_entity_poly.pdbx_seq_one_letter_code
_entity_poly.pdbx_strand_id
1 'polypeptide(L)'
;MDGVIDNSGSALPPLNYILGREMEHSYGDYYEDFPHNRIIFFLKTHWTRKENSPYFFNNENYFIRTLLNKDHLILQSQKNKNIIYVSYHSDKDPLTPANFKQQTMQILKILG
;
A
#
# COMPACT_ATOMS: atom_id res chain seq x y z
N MET A 1 3.07 -26.33 -9.25
CA MET A 1 1.99 -25.64 -8.51
C MET A 1 2.55 -24.27 -8.19
N ASP A 2 1.89 -23.22 -8.67
CA ASP A 2 2.35 -21.85 -8.47
C ASP A 2 1.68 -21.29 -7.22
N GLY A 3 2.45 -20.63 -6.37
CA GLY A 3 1.96 -20.12 -5.10
C GLY A 3 2.45 -18.70 -4.86
N VAL A 4 1.57 -17.87 -4.33
CA VAL A 4 1.89 -16.53 -3.82
C VAL A 4 1.60 -16.54 -2.34
N ILE A 5 2.65 -16.34 -1.55
CA ILE A 5 2.55 -16.13 -0.11
C ILE A 5 2.88 -14.67 0.14
N ASP A 6 1.86 -13.91 0.50
CA ASP A 6 2.04 -12.53 0.92
C ASP A 6 1.94 -12.44 2.44
N ASN A 7 3.02 -11.98 3.06
CA ASN A 7 3.08 -11.74 4.48
C ASN A 7 3.29 -10.24 4.72
N SER A 8 2.31 -9.60 5.35
CA SER A 8 2.38 -8.19 5.80
C SER A 8 2.36 -7.12 4.70
N GLY A 9 2.10 -7.47 3.44
CA GLY A 9 1.91 -6.49 2.37
C GLY A 9 0.58 -5.75 2.52
N SER A 10 0.59 -4.42 2.44
CA SER A 10 -0.65 -3.66 2.47
C SER A 10 -1.41 -3.78 1.16
N ALA A 11 -2.74 -4.01 1.24
CA ALA A 11 -3.57 -4.13 0.05
C ALA A 11 -3.75 -2.78 -0.68
N LEU A 12 -3.78 -1.70 0.10
CA LEU A 12 -3.68 -0.31 -0.34
C LEU A 12 -2.41 0.29 0.28
N PRO A 13 -1.43 0.74 -0.52
CA PRO A 13 -0.17 1.24 0.03
C PRO A 13 -0.40 2.60 0.74
N PRO A 14 0.04 2.75 2.00
CA PRO A 14 -0.11 3.99 2.74
C PRO A 14 0.70 5.14 2.09
N LEU A 15 -0.01 6.20 1.66
CA LEU A 15 0.58 7.31 0.88
C LEU A 15 1.64 8.11 1.64
N ASN A 16 1.56 8.19 2.97
CA ASN A 16 2.54 8.91 3.79
C ASN A 16 3.95 8.34 3.64
N TYR A 17 4.11 7.04 3.40
CA TYR A 17 5.43 6.42 3.16
C TYR A 17 5.94 6.61 1.72
N ILE A 18 5.10 7.12 0.81
CA ILE A 18 5.45 7.40 -0.58
C ILE A 18 5.73 8.89 -0.78
N LEU A 19 4.78 9.73 -0.36
CA LEU A 19 4.80 11.18 -0.52
C LEU A 19 5.49 11.90 0.65
N GLY A 20 5.69 11.23 1.79
CA GLY A 20 6.41 11.79 2.93
C GLY A 20 5.83 13.13 3.38
N ARG A 21 6.67 14.17 3.38
CA ARG A 21 6.32 15.54 3.79
C ARG A 21 5.42 16.29 2.81
N GLU A 22 5.18 15.77 1.62
CA GLU A 22 4.26 16.42 0.66
C GLU A 22 2.79 16.24 1.07
N MET A 23 2.50 15.37 2.04
CA MET A 23 1.16 15.23 2.62
C MET A 23 0.94 16.27 3.73
N GLU A 24 -0.11 17.09 3.63
CA GLU A 24 -0.45 18.17 4.61
C GLU A 24 -0.53 17.68 6.06
N HIS A 25 -0.89 16.41 6.29
CA HIS A 25 -1.04 15.80 7.61
C HIS A 25 -0.14 14.58 7.80
N SER A 26 1.07 14.62 7.24
CA SER A 26 2.03 13.52 7.38
C SER A 26 2.43 13.34 8.84
N TYR A 27 2.15 12.17 9.41
CA TYR A 27 2.49 11.81 10.80
C TYR A 27 4.00 11.59 11.02
N GLY A 28 4.82 11.72 9.98
CA GLY A 28 6.21 11.27 9.98
C GLY A 28 6.32 9.76 10.01
N ASP A 29 7.55 9.25 9.86
CA ASP A 29 7.84 7.83 10.00
C ASP A 29 8.08 7.46 11.47
N TYR A 30 8.48 8.45 12.26
CA TYR A 30 8.79 8.33 13.68
C TYR A 30 8.64 9.70 14.34
N TYR A 31 8.30 9.74 15.62
CA TYR A 31 8.29 10.97 16.41
C TYR A 31 8.78 10.72 17.82
N GLU A 32 9.33 11.77 18.42
CA GLU A 32 9.70 11.81 19.83
C GLU A 32 8.92 12.93 20.51
N ASP A 33 8.24 12.56 21.58
CA ASP A 33 7.50 13.48 22.44
C ASP A 33 8.38 13.95 23.60
N PHE A 34 8.37 15.26 23.81
CA PHE A 34 8.99 15.95 24.94
C PHE A 34 7.89 16.71 25.70
N PRO A 35 8.13 17.13 26.96
CA PRO A 35 7.10 17.78 27.78
C PRO A 35 6.42 19.00 27.15
N HIS A 36 7.09 19.70 26.24
CA HIS A 36 6.59 20.94 25.63
C HIS A 36 6.70 20.99 24.10
N ASN A 37 7.16 19.92 23.44
CA ASN A 37 7.34 19.87 22.00
C ASN A 37 7.37 18.43 21.47
N ARG A 38 7.17 18.26 20.16
CA ARG A 38 7.34 17.00 19.44
C ARG A 38 8.35 17.18 18.33
N ILE A 39 9.27 16.24 18.19
CA ILE A 39 10.17 16.14 17.04
C ILE A 39 9.63 15.06 16.11
N ILE A 40 9.38 15.40 14.85
CA ILE A 40 8.86 14.46 13.84
C ILE A 40 9.94 14.19 12.79
N PHE A 41 10.24 12.92 12.58
CA PHE A 41 11.24 12.43 11.66
C PHE A 41 10.58 11.94 10.38
N PHE A 42 11.21 12.28 9.24
CA PHE A 42 10.68 11.96 7.92
C PHE A 42 11.80 11.38 7.06
N LEU A 43 11.50 10.30 6.38
CA LEU A 43 12.30 9.80 5.27
C LEU A 43 12.15 10.77 4.09
N LYS A 44 13.28 11.06 3.45
CA LYS A 44 13.28 11.85 2.23
C LYS A 44 12.84 10.95 1.07
N THR A 45 11.72 11.29 0.44
CA THR A 45 11.26 10.63 -0.78
C THR A 45 11.56 11.51 -1.99
N HIS A 46 11.72 10.90 -3.17
CA HIS A 46 11.86 11.65 -4.42
C HIS A 46 10.50 12.10 -4.99
N TRP A 47 9.43 11.39 -4.64
CA TRP A 47 8.08 11.63 -5.12
C TRP A 47 7.51 12.97 -4.63
N THR A 48 6.79 13.67 -5.50
CA THR A 48 6.12 14.95 -5.19
C THR A 48 4.75 15.03 -5.84
N ARG A 49 3.90 15.92 -5.34
CA ARG A 49 2.60 16.28 -5.95
C ARG A 49 2.67 17.52 -6.85
N LYS A 50 3.88 18.02 -7.15
CA LYS A 50 4.11 19.09 -8.13
C LYS A 50 4.06 18.53 -9.55
N GLU A 51 3.00 18.85 -10.30
CA GLU A 51 2.74 18.29 -11.64
C GLU A 51 3.90 18.49 -12.63
N ASN A 52 4.59 19.62 -12.56
CA ASN A 52 5.72 19.94 -13.45
C ASN A 52 7.04 19.26 -13.05
N SER A 53 7.06 18.46 -11.99
CA SER A 53 8.27 17.76 -11.54
C SER A 53 8.49 16.47 -12.32
N PRO A 54 9.74 16.11 -12.69
CA PRO A 54 10.03 14.78 -13.22
C PRO A 54 9.75 13.66 -12.20
N TYR A 55 9.58 14.00 -10.92
CA TYR A 55 9.22 13.07 -9.84
C TYR A 55 7.75 13.19 -9.42
N PHE A 56 6.87 13.68 -10.30
CA PHE A 56 5.45 13.75 -9.99
C PHE A 56 4.85 12.35 -9.79
N PHE A 57 4.32 12.10 -8.60
CA PHE A 57 3.67 10.84 -8.27
C PHE A 57 2.23 10.84 -8.78
N ASN A 58 2.05 10.49 -10.06
CA ASN A 58 0.74 10.34 -10.70
C ASN A 58 -0.09 9.17 -10.11
N ASN A 59 -1.37 9.07 -10.53
CA ASN A 59 -2.27 8.02 -10.07
C ASN A 59 -1.82 6.61 -10.50
N GLU A 60 -1.22 6.46 -11.68
CA GLU A 60 -0.72 5.18 -12.17
C GLU A 60 0.40 4.62 -11.30
N ASN A 61 1.26 5.48 -10.77
CA ASN A 61 2.28 5.10 -9.79
C ASN A 61 1.63 4.52 -8.52
N TYR A 62 0.46 5.01 -8.12
CA TYR A 62 -0.28 4.44 -7.01
C TYR A 62 -0.97 3.12 -7.38
N PHE A 63 -1.64 3.09 -8.54
CA PHE A 63 -2.41 1.92 -8.98
C PHE A 63 -1.53 0.69 -9.20
N ILE A 64 -0.34 0.83 -9.78
CA ILE A 64 0.59 -0.30 -9.95
C ILE A 64 1.07 -0.89 -8.61
N ARG A 65 1.03 -0.12 -7.52
CA ARG A 65 1.39 -0.56 -6.16
C ARG A 65 0.21 -1.07 -5.36
N THR A 66 -1.00 -0.98 -5.91
CA THR A 66 -2.24 -1.31 -5.21
C THR A 66 -2.64 -2.75 -5.50
N LEU A 67 -2.48 -3.64 -4.52
CA LEU A 67 -2.88 -5.05 -4.65
C LEU A 67 -4.40 -5.21 -4.77
N LEU A 68 -5.18 -4.31 -4.18
CA LEU A 68 -6.65 -4.29 -4.30
C LEU A 68 -7.13 -3.64 -5.62
N ASN A 69 -6.27 -3.51 -6.62
CA ASN A 69 -6.69 -3.02 -7.94
C ASN A 69 -7.43 -4.15 -8.68
N LYS A 70 -8.72 -3.98 -8.93
CA LYS A 70 -9.60 -5.00 -9.53
C LYS A 70 -9.16 -5.39 -10.94
N ASP A 71 -8.78 -4.43 -11.76
CA ASP A 71 -8.37 -4.68 -13.14
C ASP A 71 -7.08 -5.50 -13.16
N HIS A 72 -6.13 -5.18 -12.27
CA HIS A 72 -4.90 -5.96 -12.12
C HIS A 72 -5.17 -7.39 -11.65
N LEU A 73 -6.07 -7.58 -10.67
CA LEU A 73 -6.44 -8.92 -10.18
C LEU A 73 -7.12 -9.76 -11.28
N ILE A 74 -8.00 -9.15 -12.09
CA ILE A 74 -8.64 -9.81 -13.24
C ILE A 74 -7.60 -10.20 -14.29
N LEU A 75 -6.70 -9.29 -14.65
CA LEU A 75 -5.63 -9.57 -15.60
C LEU A 75 -4.70 -10.68 -15.11
N GLN A 76 -4.39 -10.69 -13.80
CA GLN A 76 -3.57 -11.71 -13.16
C GLN A 76 -4.24 -13.09 -13.21
N SER A 77 -5.52 -13.19 -12.84
CA SER A 77 -6.24 -14.48 -12.81
C SER A 77 -6.39 -15.11 -14.19
N GLN A 78 -6.43 -14.29 -15.25
CA GLN A 78 -6.45 -14.77 -16.64
C GLN A 78 -5.13 -15.46 -17.06
N LYS A 79 -4.00 -15.17 -16.40
CA LYS A 79 -2.70 -15.77 -16.76
C LYS A 79 -2.56 -17.20 -16.24
N ASN A 80 -3.01 -17.46 -15.01
CA ASN A 80 -2.98 -18.78 -14.42
C ASN A 80 -4.04 -18.92 -13.32
N LYS A 81 -5.00 -19.81 -13.53
CA LYS A 81 -6.11 -20.14 -12.59
C LYS A 81 -5.74 -21.18 -11.52
N ASN A 82 -4.51 -21.67 -11.54
CA ASN A 82 -4.04 -22.69 -10.61
C ASN A 82 -3.07 -22.09 -9.57
N ILE A 83 -3.07 -20.77 -9.42
CA ILE A 83 -2.25 -20.10 -8.40
C ILE A 83 -2.94 -20.21 -7.05
N ILE A 84 -2.21 -20.71 -6.05
CA ILE A 84 -2.67 -20.68 -4.67
C ILE A 84 -2.23 -19.36 -4.04
N TYR A 85 -3.20 -18.60 -3.54
CA TYR A 85 -2.96 -17.36 -2.81
C TYR A 85 -3.12 -17.59 -1.31
N VAL A 86 -2.08 -17.30 -0.56
CA VAL A 86 -2.11 -17.27 0.90
C VAL A 86 -1.67 -15.89 1.36
N SER A 87 -2.44 -15.30 2.27
CA SER A 87 -2.10 -14.01 2.82
C SER A 87 -2.33 -13.91 4.32
N TYR A 88 -1.41 -13.22 4.99
CA TYR A 88 -1.45 -12.92 6.41
C TYR A 88 -1.47 -11.42 6.64
N HIS A 89 -2.36 -10.97 7.52
CA HIS A 89 -2.47 -9.57 7.94
C HIS A 89 -2.90 -9.50 9.40
N SER A 90 -2.34 -8.56 10.16
CA SER A 90 -2.73 -8.33 11.55
C SER A 90 -4.07 -7.61 11.60
N ASP A 91 -5.02 -8.10 12.39
CA ASP A 91 -6.27 -7.41 12.70
C ASP A 91 -6.05 -6.11 13.49
N LYS A 92 -4.87 -5.96 14.10
CA LYS A 92 -4.46 -4.82 14.92
C LYS A 92 -3.46 -3.89 14.22
N ASP A 93 -3.20 -4.06 12.93
CA ASP A 93 -2.35 -3.13 12.19
C ASP A 93 -3.02 -1.74 12.16
N PRO A 94 -2.43 -0.71 12.82
CA PRO A 94 -3.02 0.61 12.91
C PRO A 94 -2.85 1.44 11.63
N LEU A 95 -1.93 1.03 10.75
CA LEU A 95 -1.58 1.77 9.53
C LEU A 95 -2.35 1.26 8.32
N THR A 96 -2.55 -0.05 8.23
CA THR A 96 -3.21 -0.66 7.08
C THR A 96 -4.32 -1.61 7.53
N PRO A 97 -5.59 -1.19 7.41
CA PRO A 97 -6.73 -2.00 7.84
C PRO A 97 -6.82 -3.36 7.14
N ALA A 98 -7.04 -4.42 7.93
CA ALA A 98 -7.13 -5.79 7.44
C ALA A 98 -8.27 -6.02 6.44
N ASN A 99 -9.33 -5.21 6.47
CA ASN A 99 -10.49 -5.33 5.59
C ASN A 99 -10.11 -5.17 4.10
N PHE A 100 -9.12 -4.35 3.76
CA PHE A 100 -8.64 -4.24 2.39
C PHE A 100 -8.00 -5.55 1.92
N LYS A 101 -7.24 -6.22 2.80
CA LYS A 101 -6.67 -7.53 2.50
C LYS A 101 -7.73 -8.60 2.33
N GLN A 102 -8.73 -8.60 3.20
CA GLN A 102 -9.88 -9.50 3.10
C GLN A 102 -10.60 -9.33 1.77
N GLN A 103 -10.82 -8.08 1.31
CA GLN A 103 -11.41 -7.80 0.00
C GLN A 103 -10.55 -8.33 -1.15
N THR A 104 -9.23 -8.12 -1.11
CA THR A 104 -8.30 -8.67 -2.13
C THR A 104 -8.45 -10.20 -2.22
N MET A 105 -8.44 -10.89 -1.08
CA MET A 105 -8.57 -12.35 -1.04
C MET A 105 -9.96 -12.85 -1.46
N GLN A 106 -11.03 -12.10 -1.15
CA GLN A 106 -12.39 -12.41 -1.61
C GLN A 106 -12.50 -12.32 -3.13
N ILE A 107 -11.90 -11.27 -3.74
CA ILE A 107 -11.87 -11.11 -5.19
C ILE A 107 -11.10 -12.25 -5.84
N LEU A 108 -9.90 -12.57 -5.34
CA LEU A 108 -9.10 -13.69 -5.85
C LEU A 108 -9.88 -15.01 -5.76
N LYS A 109 -10.55 -15.29 -4.64
CA LYS A 109 -11.40 -16.47 -4.47
C LYS A 109 -12.55 -16.55 -5.49
N ILE A 110 -13.11 -15.41 -5.91
CA ILE A 110 -14.16 -15.36 -6.94
C ILE A 110 -13.58 -15.60 -8.34
N LEU A 111 -12.36 -15.10 -8.60
CA LEU A 111 -11.71 -15.20 -9.90
C LEU A 111 -11.16 -16.61 -10.21
N GLY A 112 -10.99 -17.44 -9.18
CA GLY A 112 -10.41 -18.78 -9.26
C GLY A 112 -8.90 -18.70 -9.29
#